data_AF-A0A821W1N2-F1
#
_entry.id   AF-A0A821W1N2-F1
#
_cell.length_a   1.000
_cell.length_b   1.000
_cell.length_c   1.000
_cell.angle_alpha   90.00
_cell.angle_beta   90.00
_cell.angle_gamma   90.00
#
_symmetry.space_group_name_H-M   'P 1'
#
loop_
_entity.id
_entity.type
_entity.pdbx_description
1 polymer ?
#
loop_
_entity_poly.entity_id
_entity_poly.type
_entity_poly.pdbx_seq_one_letter_code
_entity_poly.pdbx_strand_id
1 'polypeptide(L)'
;MFKIRLSFLIISIVLYKNNAIDYRYHTYSEMTSILQDLVSRYPSKASLVEIGKSQGGKSLWAMALSAYAPNQHVLLRPEVKYIGNMHGNEVVGLEVLLYLIEYLLTSNDTLVYQVMNRSRIWIMPSMNPDGLEKSMYGDCSSITGRYTLNNIDLNRNFPDYYGATLPSSIRAQETSAIMSWLANVSFVLSANFHGGSFVINTPLDRYYVGRVSTSDDDDIYQMVAHSYINRTKQTDKACSNQFTDTGYITRGADWYEIVGGMQDYGYFNYGTIELTLEISCCKYPESNLLAGYWDYNRDAMIGHLLQAQRGVKGLILNEYSQPIPSTEIMINNRKPVVKVTSLGEFWRILLPGTYTLKVLYKGIQIHSREITIQNSLSPLNLTIIISSSTYLPYINMTTTTATTIRSVKSSSSNIFINWKISLSLIFLFIYFILINEN
;
A
#
# COMPACT_ATOMS: atom_id res chain seq x y z
N MET A 1 -54.73 51.40 17.11
CA MET A 1 -53.41 51.91 16.69
C MET A 1 -52.35 50.87 17.04
N PHE A 2 -51.64 50.40 16.00
CA PHE A 2 -50.39 49.64 15.94
C PHE A 2 -50.11 48.49 16.94
N LYS A 3 -50.36 47.26 16.49
CA LYS A 3 -49.65 46.04 16.95
C LYS A 3 -48.27 46.02 16.28
N ILE A 4 -47.21 46.19 17.06
CA ILE A 4 -45.83 45.99 16.61
C ILE A 4 -45.56 44.48 16.59
N ARG A 5 -45.40 43.90 15.40
CA ARG A 5 -44.82 42.56 15.24
C ARG A 5 -43.30 42.70 15.28
N LEU A 6 -42.67 42.17 16.32
CA LEU A 6 -41.23 41.92 16.32
C LEU A 6 -40.98 40.71 15.41
N SER A 7 -40.48 40.98 14.20
CA SER A 7 -39.95 39.94 13.32
C SER A 7 -38.52 39.64 13.76
N PHE A 8 -38.29 38.48 14.38
CA PHE A 8 -36.94 37.97 14.58
C PHE A 8 -36.36 37.58 13.21
N LEU A 9 -35.44 38.41 12.72
CA LEU A 9 -34.60 38.07 11.57
C LEU A 9 -33.57 37.04 12.06
N ILE A 10 -33.82 35.75 11.84
CA ILE A 10 -32.79 34.72 11.98
C ILE A 10 -31.82 34.94 10.83
N ILE A 11 -30.76 35.70 11.09
CA ILE A 11 -29.59 35.73 10.21
C ILE A 11 -28.94 34.35 10.37
N SER A 12 -29.31 33.43 9.48
CA SER A 12 -28.50 32.24 9.24
C SER A 12 -27.16 32.74 8.71
N ILE A 13 -26.17 32.83 9.58
CA ILE A 13 -24.77 32.94 9.18
C ILE A 13 -24.50 31.65 8.40
N VAL A 14 -24.56 31.75 7.08
CA VAL A 14 -23.90 30.79 6.20
C VAL A 14 -22.43 30.97 6.54
N LEU A 15 -21.91 30.11 7.43
CA LEU A 15 -20.48 29.93 7.59
C LEU A 15 -19.99 29.54 6.20
N TYR A 16 -19.39 30.49 5.49
CA TYR A 16 -18.60 30.20 4.32
C TYR A 16 -17.62 29.12 4.76
N LYS A 17 -17.72 27.96 4.11
CA LYS A 17 -16.87 26.79 4.35
C LYS A 17 -15.46 27.21 3.88
N ASN A 18 -14.73 27.93 4.72
CA ASN A 18 -13.31 28.12 4.50
C ASN A 18 -12.70 26.72 4.50
N ASN A 19 -11.88 26.42 3.49
CA ASN A 19 -10.98 25.28 3.56
C ASN A 19 -10.29 25.35 4.92
N ALA A 20 -10.37 24.26 5.69
CA ALA A 20 -9.74 24.18 6.99
C ALA A 20 -8.22 24.06 6.86
N ILE A 21 -7.72 23.69 5.68
CA ILE A 21 -6.30 23.61 5.39
C ILE A 21 -5.91 24.74 4.43
N ASP A 22 -4.93 25.55 4.83
CA ASP A 22 -4.36 26.61 3.99
C ASP A 22 -3.22 26.09 3.10
N TYR A 23 -3.00 26.76 1.97
CA TYR A 23 -1.94 26.40 1.01
C TYR A 23 -0.56 26.89 1.49
N ARG A 24 -0.05 26.23 2.52
CA ARG A 24 1.31 26.40 3.05
C ARG A 24 1.88 25.04 3.46
N TYR A 25 3.13 25.04 3.91
CA TYR A 25 3.73 23.87 4.51
C TYR A 25 3.29 23.67 5.97
N HIS A 26 3.08 22.41 6.32
CA HIS A 26 2.69 21.98 7.67
C HIS A 26 3.81 21.19 8.33
N THR A 27 4.19 21.61 9.53
CA THR A 27 5.05 20.79 10.40
C THR A 27 4.35 19.50 10.81
N TYR A 28 5.10 18.53 11.33
CA TYR A 28 4.52 17.28 11.85
C TYR A 28 3.41 17.52 12.89
N SER A 29 3.61 18.48 13.79
CA SER A 29 2.64 18.83 14.85
C SER A 29 1.35 19.41 14.26
N GLU A 30 1.47 20.32 13.28
CA GLU A 30 0.33 20.91 12.59
C GLU A 30 -0.42 19.89 11.75
N MET A 31 0.30 19.08 10.96
CA MET A 31 -0.27 17.96 10.21
C MET A 31 -1.06 17.03 11.14
N THR A 32 -0.48 16.64 12.29
CA THR A 32 -1.15 15.80 13.28
C THR A 32 -2.43 16.45 13.80
N SER A 33 -2.37 17.74 14.13
CA SER A 33 -3.52 18.50 14.64
C SER A 33 -4.63 18.61 13.59
N ILE A 34 -4.28 18.85 12.33
CA ILE A 34 -5.22 18.89 11.20
C ILE A 34 -5.94 17.56 11.03
N LEU A 35 -5.19 16.45 11.04
CA LEU A 35 -5.78 15.11 10.89
C LEU A 35 -6.74 14.79 12.04
N GLN A 36 -6.37 15.11 13.29
CA GLN A 36 -7.23 14.90 14.46
C GLN A 36 -8.49 15.77 14.43
N ASP A 37 -8.37 17.03 14.01
CA ASP A 37 -9.50 17.94 13.84
C ASP A 37 -10.47 17.44 12.75
N LEU A 38 -9.94 16.99 11.61
CA LEU A 38 -10.76 16.44 10.52
C LEU A 38 -11.56 15.20 10.96
N VAL A 39 -10.97 14.30 11.74
CA VAL A 39 -11.72 13.15 12.32
C VAL A 39 -12.82 13.64 13.27
N SER A 40 -12.51 14.65 14.09
CA SER A 40 -13.47 15.22 15.05
C SER A 40 -14.66 15.87 14.34
N ARG A 41 -14.43 16.52 13.19
CA ARG A 41 -15.47 17.13 12.36
C ARG A 41 -16.25 16.14 11.48
N TYR A 42 -15.61 15.06 11.04
CA TYR A 42 -16.20 14.09 10.11
C TYR A 42 -16.10 12.62 10.59
N PRO A 43 -16.55 12.29 11.82
CA PRO A 43 -16.32 10.97 12.42
C PRO A 43 -17.03 9.81 11.68
N SER A 44 -18.08 10.11 10.90
CA SER A 44 -18.78 9.10 10.10
C SER A 44 -18.07 8.76 8.79
N LYS A 45 -17.07 9.56 8.39
CA LYS A 45 -16.36 9.45 7.09
C LYS A 45 -14.84 9.32 7.21
N ALA A 46 -14.27 9.63 8.38
CA ALA A 46 -12.84 9.60 8.64
C ALA A 46 -12.51 8.78 9.90
N SER A 47 -11.38 8.08 9.87
CA SER A 47 -10.79 7.41 11.03
C SER A 47 -9.27 7.52 10.93
N LEU A 48 -8.64 8.10 11.94
CA LEU A 48 -7.18 8.24 12.02
C LEU A 48 -6.57 7.03 12.73
N VAL A 49 -5.51 6.47 12.16
CA VAL A 49 -4.82 5.29 12.69
C VAL A 49 -3.32 5.57 12.75
N GLU A 50 -2.68 5.21 13.87
CA GLU A 50 -1.23 5.10 13.97
C GLU A 50 -0.82 3.72 13.45
N ILE A 51 -0.17 3.66 12.29
CA ILE A 51 0.28 2.39 11.69
C ILE A 51 1.63 1.91 12.26
N GLY A 52 2.33 2.80 12.97
CA GLY A 52 3.63 2.60 13.57
C GLY A 52 4.26 3.92 13.96
N LYS A 53 5.55 3.89 14.27
CA LYS A 53 6.33 5.08 14.60
C LYS A 53 7.58 5.19 13.73
N SER A 54 7.98 6.42 13.47
CA SER A 54 9.28 6.74 12.89
C SER A 54 10.39 6.46 13.90
N GLN A 55 11.64 6.47 13.44
CA GLN A 55 12.81 6.30 14.31
C GLN A 55 12.89 7.35 15.44
N GLY A 56 12.43 8.56 15.16
CA GLY A 56 12.30 9.66 16.13
C GLY A 56 11.09 9.57 17.06
N GLY A 57 10.30 8.50 16.97
CA GLY A 57 9.14 8.25 17.82
C GLY A 57 7.86 8.95 17.37
N LYS A 58 7.84 9.55 16.18
CA LYS A 58 6.65 10.21 15.62
C LYS A 58 5.69 9.18 15.07
N SER A 59 4.40 9.31 15.40
CA SER A 59 3.34 8.47 14.85
C SER A 59 3.29 8.61 13.32
N LEU A 60 3.29 7.47 12.63
CA LEU A 60 3.06 7.39 11.20
C LEU A 60 1.55 7.35 10.98
N TRP A 61 0.98 8.51 10.70
CA TRP A 61 -0.46 8.69 10.60
C TRP A 61 -1.01 8.24 9.25
N ALA A 62 -2.05 7.40 9.27
CA ALA A 62 -2.86 7.08 8.11
C ALA A 62 -4.34 7.40 8.39
N MET A 63 -4.96 8.18 7.49
CA MET A 63 -6.38 8.51 7.53
C MET A 63 -7.16 7.52 6.66
N ALA A 64 -8.03 6.71 7.26
CA ALA A 64 -9.02 5.93 6.53
C ALA A 64 -10.25 6.79 6.23
N LEU A 65 -10.65 6.82 4.97
CA LEU A 65 -11.72 7.64 4.42
C LEU A 65 -12.71 6.79 3.64
N SER A 66 -13.99 6.93 3.95
CA SER A 66 -15.08 6.29 3.20
C SER A 66 -16.38 7.04 3.42
N ALA A 67 -17.40 6.80 2.58
CA ALA A 67 -18.71 7.45 2.76
C ALA A 67 -19.41 7.00 4.05
N TYR A 68 -19.08 5.80 4.54
CA TYR A 68 -19.56 5.21 5.79
C TYR A 68 -18.57 4.15 6.29
N ALA A 69 -18.61 3.86 7.59
CA ALA A 69 -17.77 2.85 8.26
C ALA A 69 -16.27 2.99 7.93
N PRO A 70 -15.64 4.15 8.19
CA PRO A 70 -14.21 4.39 7.88
C PRO A 70 -13.27 3.61 8.81
N ASN A 71 -13.74 3.22 10.00
CA ASN A 71 -12.98 2.52 11.03
C ASN A 71 -12.94 1.00 10.85
N GLN A 72 -13.70 0.43 9.90
CA GLN A 72 -13.75 -1.02 9.70
C GLN A 72 -13.84 -1.41 8.21
N HIS A 73 -13.37 -2.61 7.92
CA HIS A 73 -13.50 -3.21 6.59
C HIS A 73 -14.98 -3.52 6.30
N VAL A 74 -15.39 -3.39 5.04
CA VAL A 74 -16.74 -3.74 4.56
C VAL A 74 -16.56 -4.72 3.42
N LEU A 75 -17.30 -5.84 3.50
CA LEU A 75 -17.16 -6.96 2.56
C LEU A 75 -17.20 -6.50 1.10
N LEU A 76 -16.24 -6.96 0.30
CA LEU A 76 -16.02 -6.67 -1.12
C LEU A 76 -15.74 -5.18 -1.43
N ARG A 77 -15.54 -4.32 -0.43
CA ARG A 77 -15.12 -2.92 -0.63
C ARG A 77 -13.60 -2.88 -0.74
N PRO A 78 -13.02 -2.55 -1.91
CA PRO A 78 -11.57 -2.50 -2.08
C PRO A 78 -10.93 -1.46 -1.15
N GLU A 79 -9.77 -1.83 -0.62
CA GLU A 79 -8.89 -0.96 0.13
C GLU A 79 -7.87 -0.34 -0.85
N VAL A 80 -7.71 0.98 -0.79
CA VAL A 80 -6.80 1.76 -1.67
C VAL A 80 -5.92 2.64 -0.79
N LYS A 81 -4.64 2.83 -1.13
CA LYS A 81 -3.76 3.70 -0.32
C LYS A 81 -2.99 4.73 -1.11
N TYR A 82 -2.76 5.89 -0.50
CA TYR A 82 -1.77 6.87 -0.94
C TYR A 82 -0.78 7.16 0.17
N ILE A 83 0.50 7.26 -0.21
CA ILE A 83 1.61 7.53 0.70
C ILE A 83 2.41 8.69 0.14
N GLY A 84 2.64 9.73 0.94
CA GLY A 84 3.51 10.84 0.60
C GLY A 84 4.77 10.86 1.43
N ASN A 85 5.76 11.62 0.95
CA ASN A 85 6.89 12.09 1.75
C ASN A 85 7.65 10.93 2.44
N MET A 86 7.90 9.86 1.69
CA MET A 86 8.82 8.80 2.12
C MET A 86 10.28 9.25 2.07
N HIS A 87 10.60 10.18 1.17
CA HIS A 87 11.76 11.05 1.32
C HIS A 87 11.30 12.35 1.96
N GLY A 88 11.90 12.70 3.10
CA GLY A 88 11.41 13.81 3.91
C GLY A 88 11.48 15.16 3.20
N ASN A 89 12.42 15.34 2.27
CA ASN A 89 12.58 16.59 1.52
C ASN A 89 11.75 16.67 0.23
N GLU A 90 10.98 15.64 -0.09
CA GLU A 90 10.06 15.62 -1.22
C GLU A 90 8.65 15.94 -0.69
N VAL A 91 8.37 17.24 -0.49
CA VAL A 91 7.32 17.71 0.42
C VAL A 91 5.96 17.90 -0.26
N VAL A 92 5.94 18.14 -1.58
CA VAL A 92 4.68 18.42 -2.31
C VAL A 92 3.66 17.29 -2.15
N GLY A 93 4.11 16.03 -2.16
CA GLY A 93 3.27 14.86 -1.93
C GLY A 93 2.53 14.88 -0.58
N LEU A 94 3.16 15.39 0.48
CA LEU A 94 2.53 15.53 1.80
C LEU A 94 1.34 16.50 1.72
N GLU A 95 1.59 17.70 1.20
CA GLU A 95 0.61 18.78 1.20
C GLU A 95 -0.59 18.47 0.30
N VAL A 96 -0.34 17.96 -0.92
CA VAL A 96 -1.46 17.60 -1.83
C VAL A 96 -2.31 16.47 -1.26
N LEU A 97 -1.73 15.58 -0.46
CA LEU A 97 -2.48 14.53 0.23
C LEU A 97 -3.29 15.07 1.40
N LEU A 98 -2.79 16.06 2.15
CA LEU A 98 -3.60 16.77 3.15
C LEU A 98 -4.80 17.46 2.50
N TYR A 99 -4.59 18.18 1.39
CA TYR A 99 -5.68 18.83 0.65
C TYR A 99 -6.67 17.80 0.09
N LEU A 100 -6.19 16.63 -0.36
CA LEU A 100 -7.06 15.54 -0.80
C LEU A 100 -7.94 15.01 0.32
N ILE A 101 -7.41 14.84 1.54
CA ILE A 101 -8.21 14.41 2.70
C ILE A 101 -9.37 15.37 2.92
N GLU A 102 -9.10 16.68 2.99
CA GLU A 102 -10.15 17.69 3.15
C GLU A 102 -11.14 17.64 1.97
N TYR A 103 -10.65 17.54 0.74
CA TYR A 103 -11.50 17.50 -0.45
C TYR A 103 -12.45 16.30 -0.46
N LEU A 104 -11.96 15.11 -0.11
CA LEU A 104 -12.78 13.89 -0.01
C LEU A 104 -13.88 13.99 1.06
N LEU A 105 -13.63 14.74 2.15
CA LEU A 105 -14.58 14.92 3.24
C LEU A 105 -15.63 16.00 2.95
N THR A 106 -15.23 17.04 2.21
CA THR A 106 -16.01 18.27 2.06
C THR A 106 -16.71 18.43 0.73
N SER A 107 -16.22 17.77 -0.33
CA SER A 107 -16.73 17.93 -1.69
C SER A 107 -18.11 17.30 -1.87
N ASN A 108 -18.92 17.94 -2.72
CA ASN A 108 -20.20 17.43 -3.20
C ASN A 108 -20.09 16.84 -4.62
N ASP A 109 -18.87 16.69 -5.13
CA ASP A 109 -18.63 16.12 -6.46
C ASP A 109 -19.08 14.65 -6.51
N THR A 110 -19.84 14.29 -7.55
CA THR A 110 -20.38 12.95 -7.74
C THR A 110 -19.31 11.88 -7.85
N LEU A 111 -18.17 12.17 -8.51
CA LEU A 111 -17.04 11.25 -8.60
C LEU A 111 -16.38 11.05 -7.23
N VAL A 112 -16.25 12.11 -6.43
CA VAL A 112 -15.75 12.02 -5.04
C VAL A 112 -16.66 11.11 -4.20
N TYR A 113 -17.98 11.31 -4.28
CA TYR A 113 -18.92 10.41 -3.61
C TYR A 113 -18.80 8.97 -4.11
N GLN A 114 -18.64 8.75 -5.42
CA GLN A 114 -18.47 7.42 -5.99
C GLN A 114 -17.22 6.71 -5.49
N VAL A 115 -16.07 7.39 -5.40
CA VAL A 115 -14.84 6.76 -4.85
C VAL A 115 -14.98 6.48 -3.36
N MET A 116 -15.50 7.42 -2.57
CA MET A 116 -15.70 7.26 -1.13
C MET A 116 -16.73 6.19 -0.78
N ASN A 117 -17.78 6.04 -1.59
CA ASN A 117 -18.84 5.06 -1.33
C ASN A 117 -18.43 3.63 -1.69
N ARG A 118 -17.59 3.48 -2.72
CA ARG A 118 -17.24 2.17 -3.28
C ARG A 118 -15.86 1.66 -2.87
N SER A 119 -15.04 2.49 -2.23
CA SER A 119 -13.72 2.12 -1.73
C SER A 119 -13.55 2.64 -0.30
N ARG A 120 -12.61 2.05 0.42
CA ARG A 120 -12.04 2.68 1.62
C ARG A 120 -10.63 3.15 1.27
N ILE A 121 -10.44 4.46 1.34
CA ILE A 121 -9.25 5.16 0.87
C ILE A 121 -8.39 5.47 2.09
N TRP A 122 -7.14 5.05 2.07
CA TRP A 122 -6.17 5.35 3.11
C TRP A 122 -5.18 6.38 2.61
N ILE A 123 -4.96 7.44 3.38
CA ILE A 123 -4.00 8.47 3.03
C ILE A 123 -3.00 8.64 4.18
N MET A 124 -1.73 8.42 3.89
CA MET A 124 -0.60 8.72 4.76
C MET A 124 0.15 9.92 4.18
N PRO A 125 0.00 11.12 4.73
CA PRO A 125 0.68 12.30 4.20
C PRO A 125 2.20 12.22 4.31
N SER A 126 2.73 11.66 5.40
CA SER A 126 4.18 11.53 5.61
C SER A 126 4.58 10.17 6.17
N MET A 127 5.37 9.43 5.38
CA MET A 127 6.03 8.20 5.80
C MET A 127 7.37 8.47 6.51
N ASN A 128 8.04 9.59 6.22
CA ASN A 128 9.31 9.99 6.85
C ASN A 128 9.22 11.38 7.53
N PRO A 129 8.43 11.52 8.60
CA PRO A 129 8.25 12.80 9.27
C PRO A 129 9.53 13.30 9.98
N ASP A 130 10.50 12.42 10.24
CA ASP A 130 11.80 12.82 10.79
C ASP A 130 12.71 13.46 9.73
N GLY A 131 12.72 12.92 8.51
CA GLY A 131 13.42 13.52 7.38
C GLY A 131 12.84 14.89 7.01
N LEU A 132 11.50 15.03 7.09
CA LEU A 132 10.80 16.29 6.83
C LEU A 132 11.34 17.44 7.69
N GLU A 133 11.50 17.23 9.00
CA GLU A 133 12.01 18.26 9.92
C GLU A 133 13.48 18.65 9.65
N LYS A 134 14.24 17.79 8.97
CA LYS A 134 15.61 18.09 8.55
C LYS A 134 15.68 18.74 7.17
N SER A 135 14.55 18.86 6.47
CA SER A 135 14.50 19.36 5.09
C SER A 135 14.55 20.89 5.07
N MET A 136 15.14 21.45 4.02
CA MET A 136 15.36 22.89 3.89
C MET A 136 14.38 23.51 2.89
N TYR A 137 13.52 24.43 3.35
CA TYR A 137 12.59 25.16 2.49
C TYR A 137 13.30 25.80 1.29
N GLY A 138 12.72 25.68 0.10
CA GLY A 138 13.30 26.20 -1.15
C GLY A 138 14.37 25.29 -1.77
N ASP A 139 14.77 24.21 -1.10
CA ASP A 139 15.75 23.27 -1.65
C ASP A 139 15.13 22.35 -2.68
N CYS A 140 15.50 22.55 -3.94
CA CYS A 140 14.95 21.79 -5.05
C CYS A 140 15.65 20.48 -5.35
N SER A 141 16.90 20.27 -4.91
CA SER A 141 17.73 19.20 -5.49
C SER A 141 18.54 18.39 -4.49
N SER A 142 18.86 18.93 -3.31
CA SER A 142 19.76 18.24 -2.38
C SER A 142 19.15 16.96 -1.79
N ILE A 143 19.94 16.27 -0.96
CA ILE A 143 19.56 15.08 -0.20
C ILE A 143 19.29 15.39 1.27
N THR A 144 19.39 16.66 1.69
CA THR A 144 19.15 17.09 3.07
C THR A 144 17.70 16.82 3.44
N GLY A 145 17.48 15.95 4.43
CA GLY A 145 16.14 15.51 4.85
C GLY A 145 15.55 14.34 4.05
N ARG A 146 16.26 13.82 3.03
CA ARG A 146 15.79 12.66 2.25
C ARG A 146 15.65 11.40 3.11
N TYR A 147 16.68 11.06 3.86
CA TYR A 147 16.80 9.81 4.61
C TYR A 147 16.09 9.85 5.97
N THR A 148 15.95 8.68 6.61
CA THR A 148 15.54 8.60 8.03
C THR A 148 16.62 9.15 8.97
N LEU A 149 16.36 9.20 10.28
CA LEU A 149 17.34 9.63 11.28
C LEU A 149 18.64 8.81 11.24
N ASN A 150 18.55 7.52 10.94
CA ASN A 150 19.69 6.60 10.82
C ASN A 150 20.29 6.54 9.41
N ASN A 151 20.03 7.56 8.57
CA ASN A 151 20.53 7.66 7.19
C ASN A 151 20.13 6.47 6.30
N ILE A 152 18.91 5.95 6.47
CA ILE A 152 18.36 4.89 5.63
C ILE A 152 17.49 5.52 4.55
N ASP A 153 17.72 5.13 3.29
CA ASP A 153 16.80 5.42 2.18
C ASP A 153 15.63 4.43 2.24
N LEU A 154 14.44 4.94 2.61
CA LEU A 154 13.25 4.10 2.74
C LEU A 154 12.87 3.43 1.42
N ASN A 155 13.17 4.04 0.27
CA ASN A 155 12.89 3.46 -1.06
C ASN A 155 14.03 2.59 -1.59
N ARG A 156 14.97 2.20 -0.72
CA ARG A 156 15.95 1.12 -0.94
C ARG A 156 15.92 0.08 0.17
N ASN A 157 14.96 0.19 1.08
CA ASN A 157 14.95 -0.58 2.32
C ASN A 157 13.90 -1.68 2.33
N PHE A 158 13.10 -1.91 1.29
CA PHE A 158 12.16 -3.04 1.19
C PHE A 158 12.85 -4.32 0.70
N PRO A 159 12.30 -5.53 1.00
CA PRO A 159 12.82 -6.78 0.46
C PRO A 159 12.69 -6.77 -1.05
N ASP A 160 13.79 -7.06 -1.73
CA ASP A 160 13.81 -7.17 -3.18
C ASP A 160 13.44 -8.60 -3.59
N TYR A 161 12.53 -8.73 -4.55
CA TYR A 161 12.02 -10.05 -4.96
C TYR A 161 13.05 -10.87 -5.76
N TYR A 162 14.00 -10.22 -6.45
CA TYR A 162 14.95 -10.87 -7.35
C TYR A 162 16.41 -10.80 -6.86
N GLY A 163 16.70 -9.99 -5.85
CA GLY A 163 18.03 -9.72 -5.33
C GLY A 163 18.26 -10.23 -3.91
N ALA A 164 19.50 -10.03 -3.44
CA ALA A 164 19.81 -10.22 -2.03
C ALA A 164 18.98 -9.23 -1.21
N THR A 165 18.06 -9.76 -0.40
CA THR A 165 17.29 -8.94 0.53
C THR A 165 18.20 -8.44 1.64
N LEU A 166 18.15 -7.13 1.92
CA LEU A 166 18.78 -6.52 3.09
C LEU A 166 18.37 -7.28 4.36
N PRO A 167 19.33 -7.65 5.26
CA PRO A 167 19.00 -8.30 6.51
C PRO A 167 17.87 -7.60 7.27
N SER A 168 17.01 -8.36 7.94
CA SER A 168 15.92 -7.78 8.75
C SER A 168 16.44 -6.82 9.83
N SER A 169 17.66 -7.02 10.33
CA SER A 169 18.32 -6.17 11.33
C SER A 169 18.59 -4.74 10.86
N ILE A 170 18.61 -4.48 9.55
CA ILE A 170 18.83 -3.13 8.98
C ILE A 170 17.53 -2.52 8.42
N ARG A 171 16.37 -3.10 8.76
CA ARG A 171 15.06 -2.56 8.40
C ARG A 171 14.76 -1.31 9.21
N ALA A 172 14.38 -0.23 8.54
CA ALA A 172 13.87 0.97 9.18
C ALA A 172 12.53 0.66 9.86
N GLN A 173 12.19 1.41 10.92
CA GLN A 173 10.93 1.23 11.64
C GLN A 173 9.74 1.58 10.75
N GLU A 174 9.90 2.64 9.95
CA GLU A 174 8.95 3.09 8.95
C GLU A 174 8.67 2.00 7.90
N THR A 175 9.73 1.41 7.33
CA THR A 175 9.59 0.29 6.38
C THR A 175 8.89 -0.90 7.01
N SER A 176 9.25 -1.26 8.25
CA SER A 176 8.62 -2.37 8.98
C SER A 176 7.13 -2.14 9.22
N ALA A 177 6.76 -0.90 9.54
CA ALA A 177 5.39 -0.50 9.76
C ALA A 177 4.57 -0.59 8.45
N ILE A 178 5.12 -0.13 7.32
CA ILE A 178 4.47 -0.31 6.01
C ILE A 178 4.35 -1.78 5.60
N MET A 179 5.38 -2.59 5.82
CA MET A 179 5.33 -4.03 5.53
C MET A 179 4.23 -4.72 6.36
N SER A 180 4.12 -4.39 7.65
CA SER A 180 3.06 -4.88 8.52
C SER A 180 1.68 -4.42 8.04
N TRP A 181 1.57 -3.17 7.61
CA TRP A 181 0.32 -2.61 7.10
C TRP A 181 -0.15 -3.31 5.82
N LEU A 182 0.75 -3.52 4.85
CA LEU A 182 0.50 -4.28 3.62
C LEU A 182 0.13 -5.74 3.90
N ALA A 183 0.69 -6.35 4.95
CA ALA A 183 0.36 -7.72 5.35
C ALA A 183 -1.05 -7.85 5.95
N ASN A 184 -1.55 -6.79 6.60
CA ASN A 184 -2.80 -6.81 7.34
C ASN A 184 -3.99 -6.24 6.56
N VAL A 185 -3.75 -5.44 5.54
CA VAL A 185 -4.79 -4.81 4.71
C VAL A 185 -4.55 -5.14 3.24
N SER A 186 -5.55 -5.73 2.59
CA SER A 186 -5.48 -6.15 1.19
C SER A 186 -5.67 -4.97 0.24
N PHE A 187 -4.61 -4.17 0.06
CA PHE A 187 -4.61 -3.03 -0.84
C PHE A 187 -4.64 -3.47 -2.30
N VAL A 188 -5.65 -2.98 -3.04
CA VAL A 188 -5.86 -3.30 -4.45
C VAL A 188 -5.10 -2.33 -5.36
N LEU A 189 -5.14 -1.04 -5.01
CA LEU A 189 -4.53 0.05 -5.76
C LEU A 189 -3.76 0.95 -4.81
N SER A 190 -2.67 1.55 -5.30
CA SER A 190 -1.83 2.44 -4.54
C SER A 190 -1.12 3.48 -5.39
N ALA A 191 -0.68 4.56 -4.76
CA ALA A 191 0.38 5.39 -5.30
C ALA A 191 1.24 5.98 -4.18
N ASN A 192 2.55 6.07 -4.42
CA ASN A 192 3.48 6.76 -3.55
C ASN A 192 3.96 8.06 -4.25
N PHE A 193 3.98 9.18 -3.52
CA PHE A 193 4.21 10.51 -4.08
C PHE A 193 5.62 11.01 -3.76
N HIS A 194 6.30 11.45 -4.80
CA HIS A 194 7.70 11.89 -4.83
C HIS A 194 7.85 13.27 -5.47
N GLY A 195 9.06 13.82 -5.32
CA GLY A 195 9.51 15.04 -5.97
C GLY A 195 10.97 14.96 -6.39
N GLY A 196 11.35 15.81 -7.34
CA GLY A 196 12.64 15.80 -8.03
C GLY A 196 12.52 15.54 -9.54
N SER A 197 11.33 15.15 -10.01
CA SER A 197 11.01 14.94 -11.42
C SER A 197 9.52 15.23 -11.70
N PHE A 198 9.09 15.05 -12.95
CA PHE A 198 7.68 15.00 -13.32
C PHE A 198 7.45 13.84 -14.28
N VAL A 199 7.00 12.71 -13.73
CA VAL A 199 6.77 11.47 -14.46
C VAL A 199 5.94 10.50 -13.62
N ILE A 200 5.13 9.68 -14.27
CA ILE A 200 4.47 8.54 -13.65
C ILE A 200 5.36 7.32 -13.86
N ASN A 201 5.98 6.87 -12.78
CA ASN A 201 6.85 5.71 -12.78
C ASN A 201 6.03 4.44 -12.49
N THR A 202 6.16 3.46 -13.37
CA THR A 202 5.51 2.15 -13.24
C THR A 202 6.55 1.06 -12.95
N PRO A 203 6.14 -0.06 -12.32
CA PRO A 203 6.98 -1.24 -12.26
C PRO A 203 7.41 -1.74 -13.64
N LEU A 204 8.54 -2.45 -13.73
CA LEU A 204 9.43 -2.78 -12.62
C LEU A 204 10.46 -1.68 -12.39
N ASP A 205 10.80 -1.46 -11.13
CA ASP A 205 11.86 -0.55 -10.69
C ASP A 205 13.26 -1.14 -10.94
N ARG A 206 13.35 -2.45 -11.17
CA ARG A 206 14.58 -3.15 -11.55
C ARG A 206 14.40 -4.09 -12.73
N TYR A 207 15.50 -4.39 -13.43
CA TYR A 207 15.44 -5.35 -14.53
C TYR A 207 15.17 -6.77 -14.00
N TYR A 208 14.21 -7.44 -14.62
CA TYR A 208 14.02 -8.87 -14.49
C TYR A 208 15.08 -9.62 -15.32
N VAL A 209 15.45 -10.82 -14.87
CA VAL A 209 16.43 -11.72 -15.48
C VAL A 209 16.29 -11.72 -17.01
N GLY A 210 17.30 -11.20 -17.72
CA GLY A 210 17.26 -11.05 -19.18
C GLY A 210 17.02 -9.63 -19.73
N ARG A 211 17.04 -8.59 -18.88
CA ARG A 211 16.88 -7.14 -19.22
C ARG A 211 15.45 -6.68 -19.53
N VAL A 212 14.43 -7.38 -19.06
CA VAL A 212 13.03 -6.94 -19.23
C VAL A 212 12.61 -6.12 -18.02
N SER A 213 12.12 -4.90 -18.23
CA SER A 213 11.64 -3.97 -17.19
C SER A 213 10.12 -4.04 -16.99
N THR A 214 9.43 -4.97 -17.64
CA THR A 214 7.95 -5.06 -17.60
C THR A 214 7.47 -6.06 -16.56
N SER A 215 6.38 -5.74 -15.88
CA SER A 215 5.62 -6.70 -15.07
C SER A 215 4.61 -7.49 -15.91
N ASP A 216 4.09 -8.60 -15.38
CA ASP A 216 3.02 -9.36 -16.06
C ASP A 216 1.68 -8.59 -16.14
N ASP A 217 1.53 -7.52 -15.36
CA ASP A 217 0.41 -6.58 -15.36
C ASP A 217 0.78 -5.21 -15.99
N ASP A 218 1.79 -5.16 -16.88
CA ASP A 218 2.20 -3.92 -17.56
C ASP A 218 1.02 -3.21 -18.25
N ASP A 219 0.09 -3.97 -18.84
CA ASP A 219 -1.14 -3.43 -19.45
C ASP A 219 -2.02 -2.68 -18.43
N ILE A 220 -2.10 -3.19 -17.20
CA ILE A 220 -2.81 -2.55 -16.10
C ILE A 220 -2.06 -1.30 -15.64
N TYR A 221 -0.74 -1.38 -15.50
CA TYR A 221 0.10 -0.24 -15.12
C TYR A 221 0.02 0.90 -16.12
N GLN A 222 0.12 0.62 -17.42
CA GLN A 222 -0.06 1.63 -18.46
C GLN A 222 -1.45 2.26 -18.37
N MET A 223 -2.51 1.47 -18.16
CA MET A 223 -3.86 2.00 -17.99
C MET A 223 -4.00 2.91 -16.76
N VAL A 224 -3.52 2.48 -15.58
CA VAL A 224 -3.66 3.29 -14.36
C VAL A 224 -2.78 4.55 -14.43
N ALA A 225 -1.59 4.47 -15.03
CA ALA A 225 -0.72 5.62 -15.25
C ALA A 225 -1.37 6.64 -16.20
N HIS A 226 -1.93 6.18 -17.33
CA HIS A 226 -2.71 7.03 -18.23
C HIS A 226 -3.95 7.64 -17.56
N SER A 227 -4.59 6.93 -16.62
CA SER A 227 -5.73 7.46 -15.88
C SER A 227 -5.37 8.69 -15.03
N TYR A 228 -4.12 8.76 -14.56
CA TYR A 228 -3.55 9.88 -13.82
C TYR A 228 -3.08 10.98 -14.77
N ILE A 229 -2.08 10.71 -15.62
CA ILE A 229 -1.39 11.76 -16.39
C ILE A 229 -2.29 12.51 -17.38
N ASN A 230 -3.32 11.83 -17.93
CA ASN A 230 -4.28 12.46 -18.85
C ASN A 230 -5.24 13.43 -18.14
N ARG A 231 -5.34 13.35 -16.81
CA ARG A 231 -6.14 14.26 -15.97
C ARG A 231 -5.29 15.32 -15.28
N THR A 232 -3.97 15.20 -15.34
CA THR A 232 -3.07 16.21 -14.80
C THR A 232 -3.13 17.48 -15.64
N LYS A 233 -3.48 18.60 -15.00
CA LYS A 233 -3.68 19.90 -15.67
C LYS A 233 -2.40 20.74 -15.83
N GLN A 234 -1.28 20.26 -15.31
CA GLN A 234 0.00 20.95 -15.45
C GLN A 234 0.34 21.08 -16.94
N THR A 235 0.50 22.32 -17.43
CA THR A 235 0.82 22.61 -18.83
C THR A 235 2.34 22.65 -19.05
N ASP A 236 3.10 23.13 -18.06
CA ASP A 236 4.57 23.09 -18.04
C ASP A 236 5.04 21.82 -17.30
N LYS A 237 4.79 20.68 -17.93
CA LYS A 237 4.99 19.32 -17.38
C LYS A 237 6.46 18.92 -17.18
N ALA A 238 7.42 19.81 -17.43
CA ALA A 238 8.79 19.40 -17.70
C ALA A 238 9.75 20.06 -16.70
N CYS A 239 10.40 19.26 -15.85
CA CYS A 239 11.62 19.67 -15.15
C CYS A 239 12.76 19.93 -16.15
N SER A 240 12.63 19.26 -17.31
CA SER A 240 13.33 19.42 -18.58
C SER A 240 12.49 18.70 -19.66
N ASN A 241 12.91 18.66 -20.93
CA ASN A 241 12.23 17.87 -21.98
C ASN A 241 12.22 16.33 -21.75
N GLN A 242 12.68 15.86 -20.58
CA GLN A 242 12.68 14.46 -20.17
C GLN A 242 11.26 13.88 -20.18
N PHE A 243 11.11 12.65 -20.69
CA PHE A 243 9.86 11.88 -20.79
C PHE A 243 8.75 12.50 -21.66
N THR A 244 9.04 13.57 -22.40
CA THR A 244 8.06 14.16 -23.35
C THR A 244 7.67 13.18 -24.45
N ASP A 245 8.64 12.40 -24.92
CA ASP A 245 8.52 11.35 -25.93
C ASP A 245 7.71 10.13 -25.45
N THR A 246 7.68 9.88 -24.15
CA THR A 246 6.91 8.79 -23.53
C THR A 246 5.57 9.24 -22.95
N GLY A 247 5.20 10.52 -23.11
CA GLY A 247 3.98 11.08 -22.53
C GLY A 247 4.00 11.17 -21.00
N TYR A 248 5.19 11.33 -20.41
CA TYR A 248 5.43 11.41 -18.96
C TYR A 248 5.08 10.13 -18.20
N ILE A 249 5.24 8.98 -18.84
CA ILE A 249 5.18 7.66 -18.20
C ILE A 249 6.51 6.96 -18.46
N THR A 250 7.07 6.31 -17.45
CA THR A 250 8.28 5.49 -17.60
C THR A 250 8.15 4.22 -16.78
N ARG A 251 8.75 3.12 -17.24
CA ARG A 251 9.07 2.00 -16.35
C ARG A 251 10.27 2.39 -15.50
N GLY A 252 10.32 1.98 -14.25
CA GLY A 252 11.37 2.41 -13.33
C GLY A 252 12.76 2.04 -13.79
N ALA A 253 12.99 0.77 -14.13
CA ALA A 253 14.29 0.32 -14.62
C ALA A 253 14.73 0.95 -15.95
N ASP A 254 13.78 1.38 -16.79
CA ASP A 254 14.07 2.11 -18.04
C ASP A 254 14.56 3.54 -17.76
N TRP A 255 14.13 4.14 -16.64
CA TRP A 255 14.65 5.42 -16.16
C TRP A 255 15.98 5.23 -15.42
N TYR A 256 15.97 4.46 -14.33
CA TYR A 256 17.15 3.98 -13.62
C TYR A 256 16.78 2.85 -12.65
N GLU A 257 17.70 1.90 -12.44
CA GLU A 257 17.43 0.74 -11.59
C GLU A 257 17.40 1.10 -10.09
N ILE A 258 16.36 0.61 -9.41
CA ILE A 258 16.11 0.72 -7.98
C ILE A 258 15.93 -0.69 -7.40
N VAL A 259 16.73 -1.02 -6.39
CA VAL A 259 16.63 -2.28 -5.64
C VAL A 259 15.99 -2.00 -4.29
N GLY A 260 15.03 -2.83 -3.89
CA GLY A 260 14.36 -2.70 -2.59
C GLY A 260 13.40 -1.51 -2.49
N GLY A 261 12.74 -1.17 -3.59
CA GLY A 261 11.69 -0.16 -3.64
C GLY A 261 10.36 -0.64 -3.05
N MET A 262 9.55 0.29 -2.54
CA MET A 262 8.23 -0.03 -1.98
C MET A 262 7.24 -0.51 -3.05
N GLN A 263 7.33 0.10 -4.24
CA GLN A 263 6.45 -0.13 -5.38
C GLN A 263 6.46 -1.61 -5.81
N ASP A 264 7.64 -2.15 -6.10
CA ASP A 264 7.81 -3.54 -6.51
C ASP A 264 7.50 -4.53 -5.36
N TYR A 265 7.82 -4.16 -4.11
CA TYR A 265 7.51 -5.00 -2.95
C TYR A 265 6.00 -5.24 -2.80
N GLY A 266 5.18 -4.19 -2.88
CA GLY A 266 3.73 -4.29 -2.80
C GLY A 266 3.13 -5.16 -3.90
N TYR A 267 3.64 -5.00 -5.13
CA TYR A 267 3.22 -5.80 -6.28
C TYR A 267 3.53 -7.28 -6.05
N PHE A 268 4.80 -7.66 -5.86
CA PHE A 268 5.18 -9.08 -5.81
C PHE A 268 4.61 -9.83 -4.60
N ASN A 269 4.44 -9.18 -3.45
CA ASN A 269 4.01 -9.86 -2.22
C ASN A 269 2.49 -9.89 -2.03
N TYR A 270 1.78 -8.90 -2.57
CA TYR A 270 0.36 -8.68 -2.27
C TYR A 270 -0.51 -8.42 -3.50
N GLY A 271 0.09 -8.24 -4.68
CA GLY A 271 -0.65 -7.90 -5.90
C GLY A 271 -1.22 -6.49 -5.91
N THR A 272 -0.75 -5.61 -5.03
CA THR A 272 -1.10 -4.20 -5.04
C THR A 272 -0.54 -3.54 -6.29
N ILE A 273 -1.40 -2.89 -7.06
CA ILE A 273 -0.98 -2.06 -8.21
C ILE A 273 -0.55 -0.71 -7.64
N GLU A 274 0.76 -0.48 -7.52
CA GLU A 274 1.31 0.77 -6.99
C GLU A 274 2.06 1.57 -8.07
N LEU A 275 1.74 2.85 -8.19
CA LEU A 275 2.52 3.80 -8.99
C LEU A 275 3.45 4.62 -8.10
N THR A 276 4.59 5.03 -8.66
CA THR A 276 5.42 6.09 -8.08
C THR A 276 5.16 7.37 -8.86
N LEU A 277 4.67 8.41 -8.18
CA LEU A 277 4.23 9.66 -8.80
C LEU A 277 5.23 10.76 -8.49
N GLU A 278 6.08 11.09 -9.46
CA GLU A 278 6.93 12.28 -9.39
C GLU A 278 6.09 13.48 -9.82
N ILE A 279 5.65 14.31 -8.88
CA ILE A 279 4.64 15.35 -9.14
C ILE A 279 5.21 16.79 -9.07
N SER A 280 6.48 16.94 -8.73
CA SER A 280 7.13 18.25 -8.64
C SER A 280 8.61 18.18 -8.97
N CYS A 281 9.08 19.07 -9.84
CA CYS A 281 10.50 19.16 -10.20
C CYS A 281 11.38 19.60 -9.04
N CYS A 282 10.93 20.64 -8.35
CA CYS A 282 11.55 21.05 -7.10
C CYS A 282 11.03 20.13 -5.99
N LYS A 283 11.96 19.55 -5.21
CA LYS A 283 11.63 18.69 -4.07
C LYS A 283 10.90 19.44 -2.96
N TYR A 284 11.37 20.65 -2.63
CA TYR A 284 10.76 21.51 -1.62
C TYR A 284 10.56 22.96 -2.13
N PRO A 285 9.55 23.20 -2.99
CA PRO A 285 9.35 24.50 -3.68
C PRO A 285 8.89 25.64 -2.76
N GLU A 286 8.84 26.86 -3.29
CA GLU A 286 8.16 27.97 -2.63
C GLU A 286 6.67 27.67 -2.38
N SER A 287 6.17 28.03 -1.20
CA SER A 287 4.81 27.68 -0.74
C SER A 287 3.69 28.25 -1.62
N ASN A 288 3.92 29.37 -2.31
CA ASN A 288 2.95 29.97 -3.23
C ASN A 288 2.60 29.07 -4.43
N LEU A 289 3.40 28.03 -4.70
CA LEU A 289 3.15 27.06 -5.77
C LEU A 289 2.20 25.92 -5.36
N LEU A 290 1.92 25.74 -4.05
CA LEU A 290 1.13 24.61 -3.54
C LEU A 290 -0.30 24.57 -4.06
N ALA A 291 -0.95 25.73 -4.22
CA ALA A 291 -2.28 25.82 -4.83
C ALA A 291 -2.27 25.30 -6.28
N GLY A 292 -1.21 25.60 -7.04
CA GLY A 292 -1.02 25.07 -8.39
C GLY A 292 -0.82 23.56 -8.38
N TYR A 293 0.06 23.03 -7.52
CA TYR A 293 0.26 21.58 -7.39
C TYR A 293 -1.01 20.84 -7.01
N TRP A 294 -1.83 21.40 -6.12
CA TRP A 294 -3.14 20.87 -5.81
C TRP A 294 -4.04 20.83 -7.06
N ASP A 295 -4.21 21.96 -7.73
CA ASP A 295 -5.09 22.05 -8.91
C ASP A 295 -4.65 21.14 -10.06
N TYR A 296 -3.35 20.93 -10.23
CA TYR A 296 -2.79 20.03 -11.24
C TYR A 296 -3.11 18.57 -10.94
N ASN A 297 -3.10 18.17 -9.68
CA ASN A 297 -3.17 16.75 -9.28
C ASN A 297 -4.56 16.32 -8.78
N ARG A 298 -5.43 17.24 -8.34
CA ARG A 298 -6.75 16.93 -7.74
C ARG A 298 -7.57 15.95 -8.59
N ASP A 299 -7.83 16.30 -9.84
CA ASP A 299 -8.69 15.51 -10.70
C ASP A 299 -7.99 14.21 -11.15
N ALA A 300 -6.65 14.22 -11.23
CA ALA A 300 -5.83 13.05 -11.52
C ALA A 300 -5.87 12.01 -10.40
N MET A 301 -5.78 12.45 -9.14
CA MET A 301 -5.91 11.59 -7.96
C MET A 301 -7.31 10.94 -7.90
N ILE A 302 -8.39 11.70 -8.10
CA ILE A 302 -9.75 11.12 -8.15
C ILE A 302 -9.88 10.13 -9.32
N GLY A 303 -9.36 10.49 -10.49
CA GLY A 303 -9.32 9.62 -11.66
C GLY A 303 -8.61 8.30 -11.40
N HIS A 304 -7.47 8.33 -10.71
CA HIS A 304 -6.73 7.15 -10.33
C HIS A 304 -7.48 6.30 -9.30
N LEU A 305 -8.03 6.90 -8.23
CA LEU A 305 -8.83 6.18 -7.22
C LEU A 305 -10.02 5.41 -7.82
N LEU A 306 -10.63 5.93 -8.89
CA LEU A 306 -11.70 5.22 -9.61
C LEU A 306 -11.24 3.89 -10.23
N GLN A 307 -9.95 3.72 -10.53
CA GLN A 307 -9.44 2.50 -11.18
C GLN A 307 -9.49 1.27 -10.24
N ALA A 308 -9.67 1.47 -8.93
CA ALA A 308 -9.90 0.36 -7.99
C ALA A 308 -11.27 -0.33 -8.19
N GLN A 309 -12.16 0.26 -8.99
CA GLN A 309 -13.53 -0.22 -9.24
C GLN A 309 -13.64 -1.02 -10.55
N ARG A 310 -12.55 -1.65 -11.01
CA ARG A 310 -12.49 -2.33 -12.30
C ARG A 310 -12.14 -3.81 -12.13
N GLY A 311 -12.24 -4.56 -13.21
CA GLY A 311 -11.83 -5.96 -13.27
C GLY A 311 -12.80 -6.90 -12.57
N VAL A 312 -12.32 -7.71 -11.62
CA VAL A 312 -13.10 -8.73 -10.92
C VAL A 312 -12.89 -8.63 -9.41
N LYS A 313 -13.94 -8.85 -8.65
CA LYS A 313 -13.88 -9.05 -7.20
C LYS A 313 -14.84 -10.14 -6.77
N GLY A 314 -14.61 -10.76 -5.62
CA GLY A 314 -15.40 -11.93 -5.31
C GLY A 314 -15.05 -12.65 -4.03
N LEU A 315 -15.69 -13.81 -3.86
CA LEU A 315 -15.51 -14.71 -2.74
C LEU A 315 -15.08 -16.10 -3.22
N ILE A 316 -14.14 -16.71 -2.50
CA ILE A 316 -13.77 -18.12 -2.60
C ILE A 316 -14.24 -18.83 -1.33
N LEU A 317 -15.25 -19.68 -1.45
CA LEU A 317 -15.89 -20.37 -0.32
C LEU A 317 -15.96 -21.88 -0.59
N ASN A 318 -16.17 -22.66 0.46
CA ASN A 318 -16.53 -24.07 0.35
C ASN A 318 -18.05 -24.25 0.21
N GLU A 319 -18.48 -25.50 0.07
CA GLU A 319 -19.90 -25.89 -0.03
C GLU A 319 -20.75 -25.51 1.20
N TYR A 320 -20.11 -25.15 2.31
CA TYR A 320 -20.75 -24.67 3.55
C TYR A 320 -20.74 -23.14 3.67
N SER A 321 -20.42 -22.41 2.58
CA SER A 321 -20.29 -20.95 2.55
C SER A 321 -19.22 -20.40 3.51
N GLN A 322 -18.19 -21.19 3.81
CA GLN A 322 -17.07 -20.77 4.64
C GLN A 322 -15.85 -20.42 3.77
N PRO A 323 -15.09 -19.37 4.12
CA PRO A 323 -13.81 -19.08 3.48
C PRO A 323 -12.85 -20.26 3.56
N ILE A 324 -12.05 -20.45 2.51
CA ILE A 324 -11.01 -21.48 2.46
C ILE A 324 -9.66 -20.81 2.75
N PRO A 325 -9.05 -21.01 3.93
CA PRO A 325 -7.78 -20.39 4.28
C PRO A 325 -6.65 -20.82 3.33
N SER A 326 -5.58 -20.02 3.25
CA SER A 326 -4.42 -20.33 2.39
C SER A 326 -4.76 -20.52 0.91
N THR A 327 -5.88 -19.95 0.46
CA THR A 327 -6.19 -19.86 -0.96
C THR A 327 -5.61 -18.60 -1.56
N GLU A 328 -5.28 -18.71 -2.82
CA GLU A 328 -4.74 -17.62 -3.62
C GLU A 328 -5.38 -17.66 -5.00
N ILE A 329 -5.39 -16.53 -5.70
CA ILE A 329 -5.88 -16.44 -7.06
C ILE A 329 -4.77 -16.03 -8.02
N MET A 330 -4.85 -16.56 -9.24
CA MET A 330 -3.99 -16.21 -10.36
C MET A 330 -4.85 -15.94 -11.58
N ILE A 331 -4.55 -14.86 -12.29
CA ILE A 331 -5.20 -14.54 -13.56
C ILE A 331 -4.29 -14.98 -14.70
N ASN A 332 -4.80 -15.85 -15.57
CA ASN A 332 -4.06 -16.53 -16.64
C ASN A 332 -2.83 -17.27 -16.07
N ASN A 333 -1.64 -16.68 -16.24
CA ASN A 333 -0.37 -17.10 -15.66
C ASN A 333 0.43 -15.89 -15.14
N ARG A 334 -0.24 -14.76 -14.87
CA ARG A 334 0.41 -13.54 -14.39
C ARG A 334 0.90 -13.73 -12.96
N LYS A 335 2.14 -13.33 -12.69
CA LYS A 335 2.67 -13.06 -11.36
C LYS A 335 2.46 -11.57 -11.07
N PRO A 336 1.84 -11.21 -9.94
CA PRO A 336 1.76 -11.94 -8.68
C PRO A 336 0.49 -12.76 -8.50
N VAL A 337 0.61 -13.80 -7.67
CA VAL A 337 -0.51 -14.54 -7.11
C VAL A 337 -1.07 -13.73 -5.93
N VAL A 338 -2.39 -13.54 -5.86
CA VAL A 338 -3.03 -12.70 -4.84
C VAL A 338 -3.67 -13.58 -3.77
N LYS A 339 -3.29 -13.36 -2.51
CA LYS A 339 -3.86 -14.08 -1.37
C LYS A 339 -5.33 -13.71 -1.18
N VAL A 340 -6.15 -14.73 -0.98
CA VAL A 340 -7.54 -14.56 -0.58
C VAL A 340 -7.59 -14.16 0.90
N THR A 341 -8.48 -13.23 1.26
CA THR A 341 -8.59 -12.75 2.66
C THR A 341 -9.14 -13.84 3.59
N SER A 342 -9.07 -13.60 4.90
CA SER A 342 -9.72 -14.47 5.90
C SER A 342 -11.24 -14.52 5.75
N LEU A 343 -11.85 -13.55 5.08
CA LEU A 343 -13.27 -13.51 4.73
C LEU A 343 -13.57 -14.18 3.37
N GLY A 344 -12.54 -14.75 2.72
CA GLY A 344 -12.67 -15.40 1.42
C GLY A 344 -12.60 -14.44 0.25
N GLU A 345 -12.23 -13.18 0.46
CA GLU A 345 -12.35 -12.14 -0.58
C GLU A 345 -11.13 -12.07 -1.49
N PHE A 346 -11.37 -11.60 -2.71
CA PHE A 346 -10.32 -11.22 -3.63
C PHE A 346 -10.73 -10.05 -4.52
N TRP A 347 -9.74 -9.34 -5.04
CA TRP A 347 -9.90 -8.27 -6.03
C TRP A 347 -8.75 -8.32 -7.03
N ARG A 348 -9.06 -8.08 -8.31
CA ARG A 348 -8.08 -7.91 -9.39
C ARG A 348 -8.54 -6.83 -10.34
N ILE A 349 -7.70 -5.80 -10.51
CA ILE A 349 -7.87 -4.80 -11.57
C ILE A 349 -7.51 -5.48 -12.89
N LEU A 350 -8.44 -5.42 -13.85
CA LEU A 350 -8.29 -5.99 -15.19
C LEU A 350 -8.91 -5.03 -16.20
N LEU A 351 -8.38 -5.05 -17.42
CA LEU A 351 -8.99 -4.42 -18.58
C LEU A 351 -10.18 -5.26 -19.09
N PRO A 352 -11.06 -4.69 -19.94
CA PRO A 352 -12.05 -5.49 -20.65
C PRO A 352 -11.39 -6.59 -21.48
N GLY A 353 -11.90 -7.82 -21.36
CA GLY A 353 -11.29 -8.99 -21.97
C GLY A 353 -11.72 -10.30 -21.31
N THR A 354 -11.28 -11.42 -21.89
CA THR A 354 -11.50 -12.76 -21.35
C THR A 354 -10.22 -13.28 -20.70
N TYR A 355 -10.37 -13.84 -19.50
CA TYR A 355 -9.28 -14.32 -18.67
C TYR A 355 -9.63 -15.67 -18.05
N THR A 356 -8.61 -16.43 -17.67
CA THR A 356 -8.75 -17.64 -16.86
C THR A 356 -8.38 -17.32 -15.41
N LEU A 357 -9.36 -17.33 -14.51
CA LEU A 357 -9.12 -17.24 -13.07
C LEU A 357 -8.83 -18.64 -12.51
N LYS A 358 -7.66 -18.79 -11.92
CA LYS A 358 -7.21 -20.02 -11.24
C LYS A 358 -7.23 -19.79 -9.74
N VAL A 359 -7.75 -20.76 -9.00
CA VAL A 359 -7.66 -20.79 -7.54
C VAL A 359 -6.60 -21.80 -7.15
N LEU A 360 -5.65 -21.35 -6.36
CA LEU A 360 -4.55 -22.13 -5.83
C LEU A 360 -4.77 -22.35 -4.33
N TYR A 361 -4.39 -23.52 -3.85
CA TYR A 361 -4.31 -23.83 -2.42
C TYR A 361 -2.89 -24.28 -2.12
N LYS A 362 -2.20 -23.51 -1.26
CA LYS A 362 -0.76 -23.72 -0.99
C LYS A 362 0.08 -23.87 -2.28
N GLY A 363 -0.19 -23.01 -3.28
CA GLY A 363 0.49 -23.03 -4.58
C GLY A 363 0.03 -24.10 -5.58
N ILE A 364 -0.90 -24.99 -5.23
CA ILE A 364 -1.43 -26.02 -6.13
C ILE A 364 -2.75 -25.55 -6.71
N GLN A 365 -2.89 -25.55 -8.04
CA GLN A 365 -4.16 -25.22 -8.69
C GLN A 365 -5.24 -26.26 -8.36
N ILE A 366 -6.32 -25.84 -7.73
CA ILE A 366 -7.46 -26.70 -7.35
C ILE A 366 -8.75 -26.37 -8.11
N HIS A 367 -8.82 -25.19 -8.74
CA HIS A 367 -9.95 -24.78 -9.56
C HIS A 367 -9.49 -23.83 -10.67
N SER A 368 -10.24 -23.78 -11.77
CA SER A 368 -10.02 -22.85 -12.87
C SER A 368 -11.36 -22.50 -13.53
N ARG A 369 -11.55 -21.23 -13.87
CA ARG A 369 -12.78 -20.72 -14.49
C ARG A 369 -12.47 -19.60 -15.47
N GLU A 370 -13.06 -19.64 -16.65
CA GLU A 370 -13.05 -18.51 -17.58
C GLU A 370 -13.98 -17.39 -17.07
N ILE A 371 -13.51 -16.15 -17.14
CA ILE A 371 -14.23 -14.94 -16.76
C ILE A 371 -14.11 -13.90 -17.88
N THR A 372 -15.15 -13.11 -18.08
CA THR A 372 -15.16 -12.01 -19.06
C THR A 372 -15.45 -10.69 -18.36
N ILE A 373 -14.56 -9.73 -18.55
CA ILE A 373 -14.70 -8.36 -18.06
C ILE A 373 -15.25 -7.52 -19.20
N GLN A 374 -16.47 -6.98 -19.02
CA GLN A 374 -17.14 -6.18 -20.05
C GLN A 374 -17.00 -4.69 -19.80
N ASN A 375 -17.34 -4.25 -18.58
CA ASN A 375 -17.35 -2.84 -18.24
C ASN A 375 -16.01 -2.44 -17.64
N SER A 376 -15.59 -1.26 -18.02
CA SER A 376 -14.34 -0.70 -17.56
C SER A 376 -14.46 -0.22 -16.10
N LEU A 377 -15.56 0.38 -15.61
CA LEU A 377 -15.69 0.97 -14.25
C LEU A 377 -16.73 0.27 -13.34
N SER A 378 -16.95 -1.01 -13.56
CA SER A 378 -17.77 -1.84 -12.69
C SER A 378 -17.17 -3.24 -12.65
N PRO A 379 -16.72 -3.72 -11.47
CA PRO A 379 -16.06 -5.01 -11.41
C PRO A 379 -17.10 -6.13 -11.58
N LEU A 380 -16.70 -7.23 -12.21
CA LEU A 380 -17.42 -8.48 -12.18
C LEU A 380 -17.44 -8.99 -10.73
N ASN A 381 -18.62 -9.17 -10.14
CA ASN A 381 -18.77 -9.81 -8.83
C ASN A 381 -18.90 -11.32 -9.01
N LEU A 382 -18.03 -12.09 -8.36
CA LEU A 382 -17.93 -13.53 -8.58
C LEU A 382 -17.81 -14.30 -7.26
N THR A 383 -18.71 -15.24 -7.00
CA THR A 383 -18.54 -16.23 -5.93
C THR A 383 -18.18 -17.57 -6.54
N ILE A 384 -17.07 -18.16 -6.09
CA ILE A 384 -16.61 -19.49 -6.50
C ILE A 384 -16.75 -20.41 -5.28
N ILE A 385 -17.53 -21.48 -5.45
CA ILE A 385 -17.69 -22.54 -4.47
C ILE A 385 -16.77 -23.70 -4.86
N ILE A 386 -15.90 -24.13 -3.94
CA ILE A 386 -14.95 -25.22 -4.13
C ILE A 386 -15.24 -26.33 -3.14
N SER A 387 -15.52 -27.54 -3.64
CA SER A 387 -15.75 -28.72 -2.80
C SER A 387 -14.53 -29.02 -1.91
N SER A 388 -14.76 -29.27 -0.62
CA SER A 388 -13.71 -29.66 0.33
C SER A 388 -12.84 -30.82 -0.17
N SER A 389 -13.42 -31.76 -0.93
CA SER A 389 -12.70 -32.90 -1.51
C SER A 389 -11.53 -32.51 -2.43
N THR A 390 -11.50 -31.30 -2.99
CA THR A 390 -10.43 -30.87 -3.91
C THR A 390 -9.17 -30.38 -3.20
N TYR A 391 -9.27 -29.99 -1.92
CA TYR A 391 -8.14 -29.41 -1.19
C TYR A 391 -7.77 -30.13 0.12
N LEU A 392 -8.71 -30.89 0.72
CA LEU A 392 -8.43 -31.71 1.89
C LEU A 392 -7.23 -32.67 1.73
N PRO A 393 -6.97 -33.30 0.56
CA PRO A 393 -5.78 -34.15 0.39
C PRO A 393 -4.45 -33.43 0.66
N TYR A 394 -4.38 -32.13 0.39
CA TYR A 394 -3.17 -31.32 0.59
C TYR A 394 -3.02 -30.78 2.02
N ILE A 395 -4.06 -30.85 2.84
CA ILE A 395 -3.95 -30.57 4.28
C ILE A 395 -3.13 -31.67 4.96
N ASN A 396 -3.45 -32.93 4.63
CA ASN A 396 -2.88 -34.10 5.29
C ASN A 396 -1.45 -34.42 4.84
N MET A 397 -1.03 -33.93 3.66
CA MET A 397 0.36 -34.05 3.20
C MET A 397 1.36 -33.22 4.03
N THR A 398 0.92 -32.11 4.64
CA THR A 398 1.80 -31.30 5.51
C THR A 398 2.03 -31.92 6.89
N THR A 399 1.25 -32.93 7.30
CA THR A 399 1.39 -33.63 8.59
C THR A 399 2.25 -34.91 8.55
N THR A 400 2.62 -35.40 7.37
CA THR A 400 3.35 -36.69 7.22
C THR A 400 4.86 -36.58 7.03
N THR A 401 5.46 -35.39 7.16
CA THR A 401 6.93 -35.21 7.14
C THR A 401 7.57 -35.03 8.53
N ALA A 402 6.88 -35.43 9.59
CA ALA A 402 7.50 -35.64 10.90
C ALA A 402 7.59 -37.13 11.22
N THR A 403 8.83 -37.62 11.32
CA THR A 403 9.23 -38.85 12.01
C THR A 403 9.13 -40.18 11.23
N THR A 404 10.01 -40.36 10.25
CA THR A 404 10.51 -41.72 9.94
C THR A 404 11.75 -41.99 10.79
N ILE A 405 11.55 -42.44 12.03
CA ILE A 405 12.64 -43.11 12.77
C ILE A 405 12.87 -44.44 12.03
N ARG A 406 13.98 -44.51 11.28
CA ARG A 406 14.50 -45.79 10.79
C ARG A 406 14.93 -46.60 12.01
N SER A 407 14.17 -47.65 12.33
CA SER A 407 14.64 -48.72 13.22
C SER A 407 15.82 -49.43 12.56
N VAL A 408 17.04 -49.08 12.96
CA VAL A 408 18.24 -49.84 12.59
C VAL A 408 18.27 -51.08 13.48
N LYS A 409 18.09 -52.25 12.86
CA LYS A 409 18.35 -53.56 13.49
C LYS A 409 19.84 -53.62 13.85
N SER A 410 20.12 -53.87 15.13
CA SER A 410 21.46 -54.18 15.61
C SER A 410 21.92 -55.53 15.07
N SER A 411 22.99 -55.54 14.27
CA SER A 411 23.84 -56.72 14.07
C SER A 411 25.24 -56.37 14.57
N SER A 412 25.68 -57.13 15.54
CA SER A 412 26.98 -57.08 16.20
C SER A 412 28.14 -57.35 15.24
N SER A 413 29.14 -56.47 15.20
CA SER A 413 30.54 -56.85 15.11
C SER A 413 31.47 -55.67 15.45
N ASN A 414 32.47 -55.98 16.26
CA ASN A 414 33.51 -55.09 16.76
C ASN A 414 34.32 -54.45 15.63
N ILE A 415 34.60 -53.15 15.71
CA ILE A 415 35.87 -52.54 15.28
C ILE A 415 36.17 -51.33 16.17
N PHE A 416 37.33 -51.38 16.81
CA PHE A 416 37.98 -50.30 17.56
C PHE A 416 38.41 -49.16 16.64
N ILE A 417 38.02 -47.91 16.91
CA ILE A 417 38.82 -46.72 16.51
C ILE A 417 38.73 -45.64 17.60
N ASN A 418 39.91 -45.30 18.13
CA ASN A 418 40.24 -44.22 19.05
C ASN A 418 39.93 -42.83 18.46
N TRP A 419 39.16 -41.98 19.17
CA TRP A 419 39.26 -40.53 19.05
C TRP A 419 39.23 -39.88 20.43
N LYS A 420 40.38 -39.30 20.83
CA LYS A 420 40.51 -38.34 21.93
C LYS A 420 39.63 -37.12 21.62
N ILE A 421 38.68 -36.82 22.49
CA ILE A 421 38.00 -35.52 22.51
C ILE A 421 38.32 -34.84 23.84
N SER A 422 38.82 -33.61 23.72
CA SER A 422 39.13 -32.66 24.78
C SER A 422 37.88 -32.33 25.59
N LEU A 423 37.94 -32.54 26.91
CA LEU A 423 36.94 -32.08 27.87
C LEU A 423 36.99 -30.55 27.98
N SER A 424 35.84 -29.89 27.85
CA SER A 424 35.50 -28.68 28.61
C SER A 424 33.99 -28.43 28.49
N LEU A 425 33.36 -28.14 29.64
CA LEU A 425 31.97 -27.71 29.86
C LEU A 425 30.93 -28.81 30.06
N ILE A 426 30.70 -29.19 31.32
CA ILE A 426 29.37 -29.35 31.97
C ILE A 426 29.64 -29.22 33.47
N PHE A 427 29.27 -28.10 34.07
CA PHE A 427 28.84 -27.99 35.47
C PHE A 427 28.11 -26.65 35.61
N LEU A 428 26.86 -26.72 36.07
CA LEU A 428 25.92 -25.67 36.47
C LEU A 428 24.63 -25.72 35.64
N PHE A 429 23.67 -26.53 36.10
CA PHE A 429 22.29 -26.10 36.35
C PHE A 429 21.48 -27.32 36.86
N ILE A 430 21.76 -27.74 38.10
CA ILE A 430 20.78 -28.44 38.94
C ILE A 430 20.80 -27.71 40.28
N TYR A 431 20.00 -26.65 40.37
CA TYR A 431 19.60 -26.07 41.64
C TYR A 431 18.22 -25.44 41.49
N PHE A 432 17.22 -26.30 41.35
CA PHE A 432 15.83 -25.95 41.61
C PHE A 432 15.13 -27.24 41.98
N ILE A 433 15.13 -27.55 43.28
CA ILE A 433 14.10 -28.26 44.04
C ILE A 433 14.62 -28.29 45.49
N LEU A 434 13.77 -27.85 46.41
CA LEU A 434 13.96 -27.65 47.86
C LEU A 434 14.48 -26.26 48.23
N ILE A 435 13.55 -25.33 48.47
CA ILE A 435 13.32 -24.63 49.74
C ILE A 435 12.27 -23.54 49.48
N ASN A 436 11.05 -23.76 49.99
CA ASN A 436 10.29 -22.76 50.76
C ASN A 436 8.97 -23.40 51.22
N GLU A 437 9.08 -24.13 52.33
CA GLU A 437 8.07 -24.05 53.39
C GLU A 437 8.45 -22.88 54.31
N ASN A 438 7.42 -22.16 54.76
CA ASN A 438 7.35 -20.97 55.63
C ASN A 438 7.56 -19.59 54.98
#